data_AF-A0A6S7E9K7-F1
#
_entry.id   AF-A0A6S7E9K7-F1
#
_cell.length_a   1.000
_cell.length_b   1.000
_cell.length_c   1.000
_cell.angle_alpha   90.00
_cell.angle_beta   90.00
_cell.angle_gamma   90.00
#
_symmetry.space_group_name_H-M   'P 1'
#
loop_
_entity.id
_entity.type
_entity.pdbx_description
1 polymer ?
#
loop_
_entity_poly.entity_id
_entity_poly.type
_entity_poly.pdbx_seq_one_letter_code
_entity_poly.pdbx_strand_id
1 'polypeptide(L)'
;MSSAPAAPAPPAYTQAQIALHWLSVGLMSTLVLAGELRHLLTAQTGLTMRSVMIVHIGCGMALLAVTIVRTMVRVTRRRVQRDGFCMQDACAHAVHLCIYAFIFASCLVGWVIVNAKGLAVPIPFTDLEFPRLVSADPALVATAVWAHDLLAWGLYGLLAMHIVAALAHHVIARDDTLARMAWRREPRMPVGARRSSSSTPRSTSRVHFSKN
;
A
#
# COMPACT_ATOMS: atom_id res chain seq x y z
N MET A 1 -3.02 -35.83 -28.46
CA MET A 1 -3.37 -34.43 -28.15
C MET A 1 -2.56 -33.99 -26.94
N SER A 2 -1.49 -33.22 -27.15
CA SER A 2 -0.61 -32.74 -26.07
C SER A 2 -1.24 -31.50 -25.46
N SER A 3 -1.70 -31.61 -24.21
CA SER A 3 -2.21 -30.47 -23.44
C SER A 3 -1.05 -29.55 -23.10
N ALA A 4 -1.07 -28.33 -23.65
CA ALA A 4 -0.11 -27.30 -23.28
C ALA A 4 -0.15 -27.05 -21.76
N PRO A 5 1.00 -26.95 -21.07
CA PRO A 5 1.01 -26.62 -19.65
C PRO A 5 0.39 -25.24 -19.43
N ALA A 6 -0.57 -25.16 -18.51
CA ALA A 6 -1.19 -23.91 -18.10
C ALA A 6 -0.11 -22.91 -17.68
N ALA A 7 -0.14 -21.71 -18.27
CA ALA A 7 0.82 -20.65 -17.94
C ALA A 7 0.85 -20.42 -16.41
N PRO A 8 2.02 -20.32 -15.79
CA PRO A 8 2.13 -20.15 -14.34
C PRO A 8 1.37 -18.89 -13.93
N ALA A 9 0.49 -19.03 -12.93
CA ALA A 9 -0.22 -17.90 -12.36
C ALA A 9 0.79 -16.80 -11.95
N PRO A 10 0.52 -15.52 -12.24
CA PRO A 10 1.46 -14.45 -11.93
C PRO A 10 1.82 -14.49 -10.44
N PRO A 11 3.10 -14.28 -10.08
CA PRO A 11 3.55 -14.40 -8.71
C PRO A 11 2.80 -13.40 -7.85
N ALA A 12 1.97 -13.94 -6.96
CA ALA A 12 1.09 -13.15 -6.14
C ALA A 12 1.85 -12.54 -4.96
N TYR A 13 1.42 -11.36 -4.49
CA TYR A 13 2.08 -10.66 -3.38
C TYR A 13 2.22 -11.56 -2.16
N THR A 14 3.37 -11.48 -1.50
CA THR A 14 3.59 -12.17 -0.22
C THR A 14 2.79 -11.49 0.88
N GLN A 15 2.44 -12.24 1.92
CA GLN A 15 1.77 -11.69 3.10
C GLN A 15 2.55 -10.53 3.72
N ALA A 16 3.89 -10.57 3.69
CA ALA A 16 4.73 -9.47 4.13
C ALA A 16 4.56 -8.19 3.29
N GLN A 17 4.42 -8.30 1.96
CA GLN A 17 4.20 -7.13 1.09
C GLN A 17 2.84 -6.48 1.33
N ILE A 18 1.83 -7.33 1.58
CA ILE A 18 0.47 -6.91 1.94
C ILE A 18 0.49 -6.21 3.30
N ALA A 19 1.12 -6.82 4.32
CA ALA A 19 1.26 -6.25 5.65
C ALA A 19 1.98 -4.88 5.61
N LEU A 20 3.11 -4.78 4.90
CA LEU A 20 3.82 -3.50 4.73
C LEU A 20 2.95 -2.44 4.04
N HIS A 21 2.08 -2.85 3.11
CA HIS A 21 1.20 -1.91 2.42
C HIS A 21 0.15 -1.34 3.38
N TRP A 22 -0.56 -2.21 4.08
CA TRP A 22 -1.58 -1.79 5.05
C TRP A 22 -1.00 -1.04 6.23
N LEU A 23 0.21 -1.39 6.68
CA LEU A 23 0.95 -0.59 7.65
C LEU A 23 1.23 0.82 7.12
N SER A 24 1.64 0.95 5.85
CA SER A 24 1.84 2.27 5.23
C SER A 24 0.54 3.07 5.17
N VAL A 25 -0.58 2.42 4.84
CA VAL A 25 -1.91 3.06 4.81
C VAL A 25 -2.30 3.54 6.20
N GLY A 26 -2.10 2.72 7.25
CA GLY A 26 -2.37 3.10 8.63
C GLY A 26 -1.55 4.31 9.08
N LEU A 27 -0.23 4.25 8.88
CA LEU A 27 0.69 5.35 9.21
C LEU A 27 0.34 6.64 8.45
N MET A 28 0.04 6.53 7.15
CA MET A 28 -0.39 7.67 6.34
C MET A 28 -1.70 8.27 6.86
N SER A 29 -2.67 7.43 7.21
CA SER A 29 -3.96 7.89 7.75
C SER A 29 -3.75 8.65 9.06
N THR A 30 -2.92 8.13 9.96
CA THR A 30 -2.56 8.81 11.21
C THR A 30 -1.86 10.15 10.94
N LEU A 31 -0.94 10.21 9.98
CA LEU A 31 -0.24 11.44 9.59
C LEU A 31 -1.21 12.52 9.11
N VAL A 32 -2.15 12.17 8.23
CA VAL A 32 -3.17 13.09 7.70
C VAL A 32 -4.05 13.60 8.83
N LEU A 33 -4.56 12.71 9.68
CA LEU A 33 -5.42 13.09 10.80
C LEU A 33 -4.69 13.98 11.81
N ALA A 34 -3.48 13.58 12.23
CA ALA A 34 -2.68 14.34 13.17
C ALA A 34 -2.18 15.67 12.57
N GLY A 35 -1.96 15.74 11.26
CA GLY A 35 -1.56 16.96 10.57
C GLY A 35 -2.72 17.94 10.44
N GLU A 36 -3.78 17.55 9.74
CA GLU A 36 -4.91 18.43 9.40
C GLU A 36 -5.80 18.74 10.60
N LEU A 37 -6.09 17.73 11.43
CA LEU A 37 -7.03 17.89 12.55
C LEU A 37 -6.34 18.30 13.85
N ARG A 38 -5.04 18.65 13.84
CA ARG A 38 -4.29 19.00 15.06
C ARG A 38 -5.01 20.01 15.96
N HIS A 39 -5.55 21.08 15.37
CA HIS A 39 -6.22 22.15 16.14
C HIS A 39 -7.54 21.65 16.74
N LEU A 40 -8.31 20.88 15.98
CA LEU A 40 -9.57 20.27 16.44
C LEU A 40 -9.31 19.24 17.55
N LEU A 41 -8.33 18.35 17.35
CA LEU A 41 -7.91 17.37 18.34
C LEU A 41 -7.52 18.05 19.65
N THR A 42 -6.69 19.09 19.59
CA THR A 42 -6.27 19.81 20.81
C THR A 42 -7.43 20.54 21.49
N ALA A 43 -8.38 21.07 20.73
CA ALA A 43 -9.52 21.79 21.27
C ALA A 43 -10.58 20.88 21.91
N GLN A 44 -10.74 19.65 21.40
CA GLN A 44 -11.87 18.79 21.77
C GLN A 44 -11.51 17.59 22.66
N THR A 45 -10.24 17.19 22.74
CA THR A 45 -9.85 15.92 23.38
C THR A 45 -8.93 16.09 24.59
N GLY A 46 -8.56 17.33 24.94
CA GLY A 46 -7.60 17.63 26.01
C GLY A 46 -6.15 17.30 25.65
N LEU A 47 -5.88 16.83 24.42
CA LEU A 47 -4.53 16.60 23.92
C LEU A 47 -3.77 17.91 23.75
N THR A 48 -2.46 17.88 23.99
CA THR A 48 -1.59 19.03 23.73
C THR A 48 -1.13 19.05 22.27
N MET A 49 -0.84 20.24 21.73
CA MET A 49 -0.25 20.36 20.39
C MET A 49 1.06 19.56 20.29
N ARG A 50 1.85 19.59 21.37
CA ARG A 50 3.10 18.81 21.45
C ARG A 50 2.85 17.31 21.29
N SER A 51 1.88 16.73 21.99
CA SER A 51 1.58 15.30 21.88
C SER A 51 1.11 14.91 20.47
N VAL A 52 0.26 15.74 19.84
CA VAL A 52 -0.20 15.48 18.46
C VAL A 52 0.98 15.52 17.49
N MET A 53 1.87 16.50 17.62
CA MET A 53 3.03 16.63 16.74
C MET A 53 4.08 15.54 16.96
N ILE A 54 4.26 15.04 18.18
CA ILE A 54 5.13 13.87 18.45
C ILE A 54 4.61 12.66 17.67
N VAL A 55 3.29 12.41 17.70
CA VAL A 55 2.68 11.32 16.92
C VAL A 55 2.88 11.56 15.42
N HIS A 56 2.62 12.76 14.92
CA HIS A 56 2.82 13.09 13.51
C HIS A 56 4.27 12.86 13.05
N ILE A 57 5.26 13.40 13.78
CA ILE A 57 6.68 13.23 13.44
C ILE A 57 7.09 11.76 13.53
N GLY A 58 6.70 11.07 14.60
CA GLY A 58 7.02 9.64 14.79
C GLY A 58 6.44 8.75 13.69
N CYS A 59 5.17 8.95 13.33
CA CYS A 59 4.55 8.24 12.22
C CYS A 59 5.20 8.59 10.87
N GLY A 60 5.66 9.83 10.70
CA GLY A 60 6.41 10.27 9.52
C GLY A 60 7.72 9.51 9.34
N MET A 61 8.50 9.40 10.42
CA MET A 61 9.76 8.64 10.42
C MET A 61 9.53 7.14 10.21
N ALA A 62 8.50 6.57 10.84
CA ALA A 62 8.12 5.19 10.63
C ALA A 62 7.69 4.93 9.17
N LEU A 63 6.91 5.84 8.58
CA LEU A 63 6.48 5.73 7.19
C LEU A 63 7.66 5.84 6.22
N LEU A 64 8.62 6.73 6.50
CA LEU A 64 9.87 6.83 5.74
C LEU A 64 10.63 5.49 5.74
N ALA A 65 10.84 4.89 6.93
CA ALA A 65 11.51 3.61 7.06
C ALA A 65 10.77 2.48 6.31
N VAL A 66 9.45 2.39 6.49
CA VAL A 66 8.61 1.41 5.78
C VAL A 66 8.68 1.61 4.27
N THR A 67 8.68 2.85 3.79
CA THR A 67 8.77 3.18 2.36
C THR A 67 10.12 2.79 1.77
N ILE A 68 11.22 2.97 2.50
CA ILE A 68 12.56 2.50 2.11
C ILE A 68 12.54 0.97 1.96
N VAL A 69 12.07 0.24 2.97
CA VAL A 69 11.97 -1.23 2.94
C VAL A 69 11.11 -1.70 1.76
N ARG A 70 9.95 -1.05 1.55
CA ARG A 70 9.05 -1.38 0.42
C ARG A 70 9.72 -1.15 -0.93
N THR A 71 10.49 -0.08 -1.06
CA THR A 71 11.23 0.23 -2.29
C THR A 71 12.33 -0.81 -2.53
N MET A 72 13.09 -1.19 -1.50
CA MET A 72 14.09 -2.26 -1.57
C MET A 72 13.48 -3.60 -1.97
N VAL A 73 12.36 -4.01 -1.36
CA VAL A 73 11.64 -5.24 -1.69
C VAL A 73 11.12 -5.21 -3.14
N ARG A 74 10.69 -4.04 -3.63
CA ARG A 74 10.20 -3.88 -5.00
C ARG A 74 11.33 -3.98 -6.02
N VAL A 75 12.49 -3.39 -5.75
CA VAL A 75 13.65 -3.39 -6.66
C VAL A 75 14.30 -4.78 -6.71
N THR A 76 14.34 -5.49 -5.59
CA THR A 76 14.93 -6.84 -5.50
C THR A 76 14.06 -7.93 -6.13
N ARG A 77 12.74 -7.75 -6.20
CA ARG A 77 11.84 -8.70 -6.85
C ARG A 77 11.71 -8.39 -8.35
N ARG A 78 12.21 -9.30 -9.20
CA ARG A 78 11.95 -9.26 -10.66
C ARG A 78 10.44 -9.16 -10.90
N ARG A 79 10.01 -8.09 -11.56
CA ARG A 79 8.67 -8.03 -12.15
C ARG A 79 8.62 -9.07 -13.26
N VAL A 80 7.59 -9.92 -13.23
CA VAL A 80 7.20 -10.66 -14.44
C VAL A 80 6.76 -9.60 -15.44
N GLN A 81 7.60 -9.36 -16.45
CA GLN A 81 7.21 -8.52 -17.58
C GLN A 81 6.03 -9.20 -18.25
N ARG A 82 4.93 -8.45 -18.40
CA ARG A 82 3.93 -8.81 -19.40
C ARG A 82 4.49 -8.39 -20.74
N ASP A 83 4.39 -9.27 -21.73
CA ASP A 83 4.78 -8.95 -23.09
C ASP A 83 3.85 -7.85 -23.65
N GLY A 84 4.43 -6.78 -24.21
CA GLY A 84 3.72 -5.67 -24.83
C GLY A 84 3.66 -4.38 -24.00
N PHE A 85 3.64 -3.22 -24.70
CA PHE A 85 3.43 -1.91 -24.08
C PHE A 85 1.96 -1.71 -23.75
N CYS A 86 1.65 -1.57 -22.46
CA CYS A 86 0.33 -1.19 -21.98
C CYS A 86 0.42 0.18 -21.29
N MET A 87 -0.21 1.21 -21.86
CA MET A 87 -0.22 2.56 -21.31
C MET A 87 -0.75 2.60 -19.87
N GLN A 88 -1.72 1.72 -19.55
CA GLN A 88 -2.28 1.58 -18.21
C GLN A 88 -1.25 1.10 -17.18
N ASP A 89 -0.42 0.12 -17.55
CA ASP A 89 0.66 -0.37 -16.67
C ASP A 89 1.71 0.73 -16.44
N ALA A 90 2.11 1.44 -17.50
CA ALA A 90 3.05 2.55 -17.41
C ALA A 90 2.54 3.67 -16.49
N CYS A 91 1.27 4.05 -16.62
CA CYS A 91 0.62 5.03 -15.73
C CYS A 91 0.59 4.54 -14.27
N ALA A 92 0.21 3.27 -14.05
CA ALA A 92 0.20 2.70 -12.71
C ALA A 92 1.60 2.69 -12.08
N HIS A 93 2.64 2.40 -12.85
CA HIS A 93 4.02 2.49 -12.39
C HIS A 93 4.43 3.92 -12.05
N ALA A 94 4.11 4.88 -12.90
CA ALA A 94 4.42 6.29 -12.68
C ALA A 94 3.76 6.81 -11.39
N VAL A 95 2.47 6.53 -11.18
CA VAL A 95 1.76 6.93 -9.96
C VAL A 95 2.43 6.35 -8.71
N HIS A 96 2.78 5.05 -8.71
CA HIS A 96 3.48 4.45 -7.57
C HIS A 96 4.84 5.10 -7.30
N LEU A 97 5.60 5.42 -8.36
CA LEU A 97 6.90 6.07 -8.22
C LEU A 97 6.74 7.49 -7.67
N CYS A 98 5.77 8.25 -8.18
CA CYS A 98 5.44 9.58 -7.67
C CYS A 98 5.03 9.52 -6.20
N ILE A 99 4.16 8.59 -5.79
CA ILE A 99 3.78 8.44 -4.38
C ILE A 99 5.01 8.19 -3.50
N TYR A 100 5.92 7.30 -3.92
CA TYR A 100 7.14 7.03 -3.13
C TYR A 100 8.05 8.25 -3.05
N ALA A 101 8.25 8.97 -4.16
CA ALA A 101 9.05 10.18 -4.19
C ALA A 101 8.45 11.28 -3.30
N PHE A 102 7.14 11.49 -3.35
CA PHE A 102 6.45 12.49 -2.53
C PHE A 102 6.48 12.14 -1.04
N ILE A 103 6.28 10.87 -0.67
CA ILE A 103 6.43 10.43 0.73
C ILE A 103 7.85 10.71 1.20
N PHE A 104 8.86 10.30 0.43
CA PHE A 104 10.27 10.47 0.80
C PHE A 104 10.63 11.95 0.96
N ALA A 105 10.27 12.78 -0.02
CA ALA A 105 10.51 14.22 0.01
C ALA A 105 9.80 14.89 1.20
N SER A 106 8.51 14.60 1.42
CA SER A 106 7.76 15.18 2.53
C SER A 106 8.38 14.81 3.88
N CYS A 107 8.74 13.54 4.09
CA CYS A 107 9.38 13.12 5.34
C CYS A 107 10.74 13.80 5.56
N LEU A 108 11.57 13.93 4.52
CA LEU A 108 12.85 14.63 4.63
C LEU A 108 12.68 16.12 4.93
N VAL A 109 11.75 16.79 4.25
CA VAL A 109 11.45 18.20 4.54
C VAL A 109 10.89 18.35 5.95
N GLY A 110 10.04 17.42 6.41
CA GLY A 110 9.55 17.38 7.79
C GLY A 110 10.69 17.27 8.82
N TRP A 111 11.68 16.43 8.55
CA TRP A 111 12.88 16.31 9.38
C TRP A 111 13.71 17.61 9.38
N VAL A 112 13.88 18.24 8.21
CA VAL A 112 14.52 19.57 8.09
C VAL A 112 13.79 20.61 8.94
N ILE A 113 12.45 20.64 8.94
CA ILE A 113 11.67 21.56 9.79
C ILE A 113 12.00 21.36 11.28
N VAL A 114 12.06 20.11 11.75
CA VAL A 114 12.38 19.80 13.15
C VAL A 114 13.78 20.31 13.51
N ASN A 115 14.77 20.03 12.67
CA ASN A 115 16.15 20.47 12.92
C ASN A 115 16.34 21.98 12.80
N ALA A 116 15.69 22.63 11.83
CA ALA A 116 15.71 24.08 11.66
C ALA A 116 15.11 24.81 12.88
N LYS A 117 14.13 24.20 13.56
CA LYS A 117 13.59 24.68 14.85
C LYS A 117 14.53 24.45 16.05
N GLY A 118 15.72 23.89 15.83
CA GLY A 118 16.67 23.54 16.89
C GLY A 118 16.32 22.28 17.67
N LEU A 119 15.31 21.54 17.22
CA LEU A 119 14.87 20.29 17.83
C LEU A 119 15.54 19.09 17.14
N ALA A 120 15.57 17.98 17.85
CA ALA A 120 16.02 16.70 17.31
C ALA A 120 14.86 15.71 17.22
N VAL A 121 15.01 14.73 16.34
CA VAL A 121 14.06 13.63 16.22
C VAL A 121 14.60 12.49 17.11
N PRO A 122 13.94 12.15 18.23
CA PRO A 122 14.40 11.08 19.10
C PRO A 122 14.21 9.72 18.43
N ILE A 123 15.12 8.80 18.68
CA ILE A 123 14.98 7.40 18.27
C ILE A 123 14.12 6.70 19.34
N PRO A 124 12.96 6.13 18.97
CA PRO A 124 12.06 5.47 19.91
C PRO A 124 12.79 4.42 20.77
N PHE A 125 12.48 4.38 22.06
CA PHE A 125 13.02 3.41 23.04
C PHE A 125 14.53 3.51 23.28
N THR A 126 15.16 4.63 22.91
CA THR A 126 16.59 4.89 23.16
C THR A 126 16.79 6.33 23.62
N ASP A 127 17.95 6.61 24.22
CA ASP A 127 18.39 7.98 24.55
C ASP A 127 19.12 8.65 23.37
N LEU A 128 19.06 8.05 22.17
CA LEU A 128 19.72 8.54 20.98
C LEU A 128 18.78 9.39 20.12
N GLU A 129 19.38 10.26 19.32
CA GLU A 129 18.68 11.13 18.38
C GLU A 129 19.14 10.79 16.95
N PHE A 130 18.24 10.95 15.98
CA PHE A 130 18.62 10.89 14.58
C PHE A 130 19.56 12.05 14.22
N PRO A 131 20.51 11.85 13.28
CA PRO A 131 21.47 12.88 12.90
C PRO A 131 20.76 14.13 12.37
N ARG A 132 21.30 15.31 12.67
CA ARG A 132 20.73 16.56 12.18
C ARG A 132 21.06 16.72 10.70
N LEU A 133 20.06 16.97 9.87
CA LEU A 133 20.24 17.24 8.44
C LEU A 133 20.70 18.67 8.19
N VAL A 134 20.28 19.59 9.05
CA VAL A 134 20.60 21.02 9.02
C VAL A 134 20.84 21.55 10.43
N SER A 135 21.56 22.65 10.56
CA SER A 135 21.64 23.41 11.82
C SER A 135 20.32 24.13 12.11
N ALA A 136 20.16 24.61 13.35
CA ALA A 136 19.05 25.48 13.70
C ALA A 136 19.12 26.75 12.84
N ASP A 137 18.02 27.06 12.14
CA ASP A 137 17.91 28.21 11.25
C ASP A 137 16.44 28.66 11.19
N PRO A 138 16.06 29.69 11.95
CA PRO A 138 14.70 30.23 11.95
C PRO A 138 14.24 30.73 10.57
N ALA A 139 15.15 31.20 9.72
CA ALA A 139 14.79 31.70 8.38
C ALA A 139 14.38 30.55 7.46
N LEU A 140 14.97 29.36 7.62
CA LEU A 140 14.62 28.17 6.85
C LEU A 140 13.26 27.58 7.25
N VAL A 141 12.81 27.76 8.50
CA VAL A 141 11.59 27.11 9.02
C VAL A 141 10.38 27.44 8.16
N ALA A 142 10.17 28.72 7.82
CA ALA A 142 9.00 29.13 7.04
C ALA A 142 8.97 28.50 5.64
N THR A 143 10.12 28.52 4.95
CA THR A 143 10.26 27.93 3.61
C THR A 143 10.09 26.41 3.65
N ALA A 144 10.66 25.74 4.65
CA ALA A 144 10.55 24.29 4.80
C ALA A 144 9.11 23.86 5.12
N VAL A 145 8.39 24.60 5.98
CA VAL A 145 6.97 24.35 6.25
C VAL A 145 6.14 24.52 4.99
N TRP A 146 6.32 25.61 4.24
CA TRP A 146 5.62 25.81 2.98
C TRP A 146 5.88 24.69 1.97
N ALA A 147 7.14 24.25 1.84
CA ALA A 147 7.51 23.16 0.95
C ALA A 147 6.90 21.82 1.40
N HIS A 148 6.86 21.55 2.71
CA HIS A 148 6.23 20.36 3.27
C HIS A 148 4.72 20.34 2.98
N ASP A 149 4.05 21.47 3.17
CA ASP A 149 2.61 21.59 2.90
C ASP A 149 2.31 21.39 1.41
N LEU A 150 3.12 21.99 0.52
CA LEU A 150 3.00 21.79 -0.93
C LEU A 150 3.16 20.32 -1.32
N LEU A 151 4.15 19.63 -0.75
CA LEU A 151 4.37 18.20 -0.97
C LEU A 151 3.20 17.37 -0.42
N ALA A 152 2.67 17.72 0.75
CA ALA A 152 1.51 17.04 1.35
C ALA A 152 0.27 17.16 0.45
N TRP A 153 -0.05 18.35 -0.04
CA TRP A 153 -1.17 18.58 -0.96
C TRP A 153 -1.01 17.80 -2.27
N GLY A 154 0.19 17.78 -2.85
CA GLY A 154 0.47 16.98 -4.05
C GLY A 154 0.32 15.47 -3.78
N LEU A 155 0.78 15.00 -2.63
CA LEU A 155 0.62 13.62 -2.20
C LEU A 155 -0.86 13.25 -1.98
N TYR A 156 -1.69 14.15 -1.46
CA TYR A 156 -3.14 13.93 -1.31
C TYR A 156 -3.81 13.73 -2.67
N GLY A 157 -3.45 14.55 -3.66
CA GLY A 157 -3.93 14.38 -5.03
C GLY A 157 -3.55 13.01 -5.62
N LEU A 158 -2.28 12.59 -5.45
CA LEU A 158 -1.81 11.28 -5.91
C LEU A 158 -2.50 10.12 -5.19
N LEU A 159 -2.71 10.24 -3.87
CA LEU A 159 -3.40 9.23 -3.07
C LEU A 159 -4.87 9.10 -3.49
N ALA A 160 -5.56 10.23 -3.69
CA ALA A 160 -6.93 10.23 -4.20
C ALA A 160 -7.02 9.55 -5.56
N MET A 161 -6.12 9.89 -6.49
CA MET A 161 -6.04 9.24 -7.81
C MET A 161 -5.79 7.74 -7.69
N HIS A 162 -4.88 7.32 -6.80
CA HIS A 162 -4.58 5.92 -6.55
C HIS A 162 -5.79 5.14 -6.01
N ILE A 163 -6.51 5.71 -5.04
CA ILE A 163 -7.70 5.10 -4.44
C ILE A 163 -8.82 4.99 -5.48
N VAL A 164 -9.08 6.07 -6.22
CA VAL A 164 -10.11 6.08 -7.29
C VAL A 164 -9.79 5.05 -8.36
N ALA A 165 -8.53 4.96 -8.79
CA ALA A 165 -8.10 3.94 -9.75
C ALA A 165 -8.31 2.52 -9.21
N ALA A 166 -7.89 2.25 -7.97
CA ALA A 166 -8.06 0.94 -7.34
C ALA A 166 -9.55 0.54 -7.22
N LEU A 167 -10.41 1.50 -6.86
CA LEU A 167 -11.85 1.27 -6.77
C LEU A 167 -12.50 1.08 -8.15
N ALA A 168 -12.13 1.88 -9.14
CA ALA A 168 -12.61 1.76 -10.52
C ALA A 168 -12.25 0.38 -11.11
N HIS A 169 -11.03 -0.08 -10.86
CA HIS A 169 -10.58 -1.42 -11.23
C HIS A 169 -11.41 -2.53 -10.56
N HIS A 170 -11.76 -2.36 -9.30
CA HIS A 170 -12.56 -3.34 -8.56
C HIS A 170 -14.04 -3.35 -8.94
N VAL A 171 -14.66 -2.18 -9.11
CA VAL A 171 -16.11 -2.05 -9.33
C VAL A 171 -16.46 -2.13 -10.82
N ILE A 172 -15.71 -1.43 -11.66
CA ILE A 172 -16.00 -1.30 -13.11
C ILE A 172 -15.28 -2.39 -13.89
N ALA A 173 -13.94 -2.48 -13.75
CA ALA A 173 -13.17 -3.51 -14.47
C ALA A 173 -13.34 -4.91 -13.87
N ARG A 174 -13.93 -5.01 -12.67
CA ARG A 174 -14.17 -6.24 -11.91
C ARG A 174 -12.93 -7.12 -11.80
N ASP A 175 -11.77 -6.50 -11.68
CA ASP A 175 -10.51 -7.20 -11.56
C ASP A 175 -10.14 -7.47 -10.10
N ASP A 176 -9.17 -8.35 -9.92
CA ASP A 176 -8.69 -8.73 -8.60
C ASP A 176 -7.63 -7.76 -8.05
N THR A 177 -7.56 -6.49 -8.49
CA THR A 177 -6.52 -5.54 -8.04
C THR A 177 -6.57 -5.29 -6.54
N LEU A 178 -7.75 -4.99 -5.98
CA LEU A 178 -7.93 -4.88 -4.54
C LEU A 178 -7.84 -6.25 -3.84
N ALA A 179 -8.36 -7.31 -4.46
CA ALA A 179 -8.32 -8.67 -3.90
C ALA A 179 -6.88 -9.21 -3.74
N ARG A 180 -5.94 -8.76 -4.59
CA ARG A 180 -4.51 -9.06 -4.47
C ARG A 180 -3.86 -8.43 -3.24
N MET A 181 -4.49 -7.42 -2.63
CA MET A 181 -4.08 -6.80 -1.37
C MET A 181 -4.88 -7.30 -0.16
N ALA A 182 -5.81 -8.26 -0.33
CA ALA A 182 -6.56 -8.86 0.77
C ALA A 182 -5.75 -9.96 1.49
N TRP A 183 -5.86 -10.04 2.82
CA TRP A 183 -5.15 -11.02 3.65
C TRP A 183 -5.57 -12.46 3.36
N ARG A 184 -6.87 -12.69 3.13
CA ARG A 184 -7.43 -13.97 2.66
C ARG A 184 -7.68 -13.90 1.16
N ARG A 185 -7.12 -14.87 0.43
CA ARG A 185 -7.57 -15.20 -0.92
C ARG A 185 -8.70 -16.20 -0.76
N GLU A 186 -9.93 -15.81 -1.04
CA GLU A 186 -10.92 -16.82 -1.43
C GLU A 186 -10.60 -17.19 -2.88
N PRO A 187 -10.33 -18.48 -3.18
CA PRO A 187 -10.21 -18.91 -4.57
C PRO A 187 -11.56 -18.61 -5.25
N ARG A 188 -11.61 -17.59 -6.11
CA ARG A 188 -12.74 -17.44 -7.02
C ARG A 188 -12.70 -18.63 -7.97
N MET A 189 -13.49 -19.66 -7.67
CA MET A 189 -13.69 -20.79 -8.55
C MET A 189 -14.18 -20.25 -9.91
N PRO A 190 -13.56 -20.64 -11.03
CA PRO A 190 -14.02 -20.23 -12.34
C PRO A 190 -15.52 -20.50 -12.50
N VAL A 191 -16.27 -19.45 -12.86
CA VAL A 191 -17.68 -19.58 -13.25
C VAL A 191 -17.71 -20.45 -14.51
N GLY A 192 -17.97 -21.74 -14.32
CA GLY A 192 -17.89 -22.75 -15.38
C GLY A 192 -17.67 -24.17 -14.86
N ALA A 193 -17.10 -24.35 -13.67
CA ALA A 193 -16.98 -25.65 -13.03
C ALA A 193 -18.29 -26.09 -12.33
N ARG A 194 -19.45 -25.81 -12.95
CA ARG A 194 -20.72 -26.40 -12.51
C ARG A 194 -20.81 -27.79 -13.13
N ARG A 195 -20.29 -28.76 -12.38
CA ARG A 195 -20.59 -30.21 -12.41
C ARG A 195 -21.36 -30.68 -13.65
N SER A 196 -20.66 -31.23 -14.63
CA SER A 196 -21.25 -32.23 -15.52
C SER A 196 -21.45 -33.52 -14.71
N SER A 197 -22.55 -33.61 -13.96
CA SER A 197 -23.03 -34.90 -13.46
C SER A 197 -23.45 -35.72 -14.67
N SER A 198 -22.56 -36.59 -15.14
CA SER A 198 -22.91 -37.62 -16.11
C SER A 198 -23.95 -38.54 -15.48
N SER A 199 -25.19 -38.40 -15.93
CA SER A 199 -26.28 -39.34 -15.70
C SER A 199 -25.96 -40.64 -16.43
N THR A 200 -25.54 -41.68 -15.71
CA THR A 200 -25.51 -43.05 -16.23
C THR A 200 -26.89 -43.67 -15.99
N PRO A 201 -27.68 -44.01 -17.03
CA PRO A 201 -28.90 -44.77 -16.84
C PRO A 201 -28.53 -46.25 -16.62
N ARG A 202 -28.77 -46.78 -15.42
CA ARG A 202 -28.60 -48.22 -15.15
C ARG A 202 -29.86 -48.94 -15.64
N SER A 203 -29.75 -49.52 -16.84
CA SER A 203 -30.75 -50.37 -17.48
C SER A 203 -31.08 -51.60 -16.62
N THR A 204 -32.37 -51.84 -16.43
CA THR A 204 -32.97 -53.04 -15.85
C THR A 204 -33.19 -54.10 -16.92
N SER A 205 -32.57 -55.28 -16.79
CA SER A 205 -33.05 -56.55 -17.37
C SER A 205 -32.22 -57.70 -16.77
N ARG A 206 -32.75 -58.53 -15.89
CA ARG A 206 -33.70 -59.65 -16.07
C ARG A 206 -32.94 -60.98 -15.97
N VAL A 207 -33.35 -61.75 -14.97
CA VAL A 207 -32.95 -63.11 -14.62
C VAL A 207 -33.06 -64.07 -15.81
N HIS A 208 -32.07 -64.95 -15.99
CA HIS A 208 -32.32 -66.27 -16.58
C HIS A 208 -31.44 -67.36 -15.95
N PHE A 209 -32.14 -68.41 -15.57
CA PHE A 209 -31.76 -69.67 -14.94
C PHE A 209 -31.05 -70.60 -15.94
N SER A 210 -30.03 -71.35 -15.54
CA SER A 210 -29.77 -72.69 -16.11
C SER A 210 -28.97 -73.56 -15.15
N LYS A 211 -29.48 -74.79 -14.95
CA LYS A 211 -28.92 -75.88 -14.16
C LYS A 211 -27.75 -76.53 -14.91
N ASN A 212 -26.77 -77.03 -14.17
CA ASN A 212 -26.35 -78.44 -14.12
C ASN A 212 -25.42 -78.66 -12.93
#